data_AF-A0A4W5LL64-F1
#
_entry.id   AF-A0A4W5LL64-F1
#
_cell.length_a   1.000
_cell.length_b   1.000
_cell.length_c   1.000
_cell.angle_alpha   90.00
_cell.angle_beta   90.00
_cell.angle_gamma   90.00
#
_symmetry.space_group_name_H-M   'P 1'
#
loop_
_entity.id
_entity.type
_entity.pdbx_description
1 polymer ?
#
loop_
_entity_poly.entity_id
_entity_poly.type
_entity_poly.pdbx_seq_one_letter_code
_entity_poly.pdbx_strand_id
1 'polypeptide(L)'
;MGGKLISSTLITHNHFTVFQNQDGSQIDQYLVCGEDYKTIRDVVAKAILEGKMKEIDCACKGSTCPNNKRTMYLLLALFREVTCLYRAANPNLHPNSEFCQALVDFIQTSTVLASQNVKEFALDLVANRLGPLTVQTGASGAQSVVVELAIHLSAVLLCGNQSLLIPLQKLALFPTKMQVRSPVCSLQSAVNLLFFSIDHLII
;
A
#
# COMPACT_ATOMS: atom_id res chain seq x y z
N MET A 1 46.93 -34.55 -17.90
CA MET A 1 47.06 -34.37 -16.44
C MET A 1 46.15 -33.23 -16.05
N GLY A 2 45.25 -33.47 -15.07
CA GLY A 2 44.38 -32.51 -14.39
C GLY A 2 43.23 -31.95 -15.24
N GLY A 3 41.93 -32.16 -14.97
CA GLY A 3 41.27 -32.62 -13.75
C GLY A 3 40.13 -31.64 -13.39
N LYS A 4 38.88 -32.03 -13.70
CA LYS A 4 37.56 -31.56 -13.21
C LYS A 4 37.52 -30.50 -12.09
N LEU A 5 36.61 -29.53 -12.22
CA LEU A 5 35.53 -29.28 -11.23
C LEU A 5 34.25 -28.72 -11.93
N ILE A 6 33.33 -29.58 -12.36
CA ILE A 6 31.93 -29.74 -11.87
C ILE A 6 31.08 -28.48 -11.64
N SER A 7 30.02 -28.43 -12.45
CA SER A 7 28.69 -27.87 -12.24
C SER A 7 28.09 -28.14 -10.85
N SER A 8 27.20 -27.24 -10.42
CA SER A 8 26.17 -27.34 -9.37
C SER A 8 26.46 -26.54 -8.11
N THR A 9 25.58 -25.59 -7.78
CA THR A 9 24.89 -25.55 -6.47
C THR A 9 23.60 -24.74 -6.63
N LEU A 10 22.50 -25.46 -6.78
CA LEU A 10 21.16 -25.06 -6.36
C LEU A 10 21.10 -25.14 -4.81
N ILE A 11 20.42 -24.18 -4.21
CA ILE A 11 19.67 -24.24 -2.94
C ILE A 11 20.47 -24.47 -1.64
N THR A 12 20.48 -23.45 -0.78
CA THR A 12 20.43 -23.56 0.69
C THR A 12 19.72 -22.31 1.22
N HIS A 13 18.43 -22.42 1.57
CA HIS A 13 17.95 -22.33 2.95
C HIS A 13 18.75 -21.36 3.84
N ASN A 14 18.25 -20.14 4.04
CA ASN A 14 18.08 -19.49 5.36
C ASN A 14 17.71 -17.99 5.26
N HIS A 15 16.71 -17.63 6.06
CA HIS A 15 16.63 -16.38 6.84
C HIS A 15 16.15 -15.07 6.16
N PHE A 16 14.86 -14.77 6.38
CA PHE A 16 14.33 -13.43 6.64
C PHE A 16 14.85 -12.30 5.76
N THR A 17 14.36 -12.19 4.53
CA THR A 17 14.37 -10.91 3.82
C THR A 17 13.05 -10.20 4.11
N VAL A 18 12.96 -9.56 5.28
CA VAL A 18 12.40 -8.20 5.25
C VAL A 18 13.22 -7.48 4.19
N PHE A 19 12.57 -6.87 3.20
CA PHE A 19 13.24 -6.04 2.21
C PHE A 19 13.98 -4.90 2.94
N GLN A 20 15.20 -5.18 3.38
CA GLN A 20 16.15 -4.23 3.93
C GLN A 20 16.64 -3.41 2.74
N ASN A 21 15.86 -2.37 2.40
CA ASN A 21 16.33 -1.32 1.50
C ASN A 21 17.66 -0.81 2.04
N GLN A 22 18.72 -0.87 1.23
CA GLN A 22 20.08 -0.44 1.60
C GLN A 22 20.23 1.09 1.73
N ASP A 23 19.13 1.83 1.79
CA ASP A 23 19.10 3.21 2.25
C ASP A 23 18.26 3.25 3.53
N GLY A 24 18.95 3.44 4.67
CA GLY A 24 18.40 3.65 6.02
C GLY A 24 16.98 3.12 6.24
N SER A 25 16.85 1.86 6.66
CA SER A 25 15.58 1.15 6.89
C SER A 25 14.47 2.10 7.36
N GLN A 26 13.60 2.51 6.44
CA GLN A 26 12.52 3.42 6.81
C GLN A 26 11.61 2.67 7.80
N ILE A 27 11.51 3.22 9.01
CA ILE A 27 10.68 2.65 10.07
C ILE A 27 9.26 2.51 9.53
N ASP A 28 8.65 1.36 9.79
CA ASP A 28 7.24 1.16 9.49
C ASP A 28 6.37 1.94 10.45
N GLN A 29 5.94 3.13 10.02
CA GLN A 29 5.13 4.04 10.81
C GLN A 29 3.74 3.45 11.10
N TYR A 30 3.27 2.49 10.30
CA TYR A 30 1.97 1.86 10.51
C TYR A 30 1.98 0.83 11.64
N LEU A 31 3.15 0.47 12.20
CA LEU A 31 3.23 -0.36 13.40
C LEU A 31 2.49 0.27 14.61
N VAL A 32 2.22 1.58 14.58
CA VAL A 32 1.33 2.25 15.54
C VAL A 32 -0.08 1.64 15.59
N CYS A 33 -0.52 0.97 14.52
CA CYS A 33 -1.79 0.25 14.45
C CYS A 33 -1.84 -1.03 15.31
N GLY A 34 -0.70 -1.47 15.85
CA GLY A 34 -0.58 -2.61 16.73
C GLY A 34 -0.40 -3.96 16.03
N GLU A 35 -0.49 -5.03 16.81
CA GLU A 35 -0.10 -6.38 16.39
C GLU A 35 -0.99 -6.95 15.27
N ASP A 36 -2.26 -6.54 15.21
CA ASP A 36 -3.18 -6.97 14.15
C ASP A 36 -2.68 -6.53 12.75
N TYR A 37 -2.22 -5.27 12.65
CA TYR A 37 -1.63 -4.76 11.40
C TYR A 37 -0.36 -5.53 11.06
N LYS A 38 0.53 -5.68 12.04
CA LYS A 38 1.79 -6.41 11.85
C LYS A 38 1.55 -7.83 11.35
N THR A 39 0.60 -8.55 11.94
CA THR A 39 0.23 -9.91 11.53
C THR A 39 -0.24 -9.95 10.08
N ILE A 40 -1.11 -9.02 9.68
CA ILE A 40 -1.59 -8.95 8.29
C ILE A 40 -0.45 -8.62 7.34
N ARG A 41 0.39 -7.63 7.67
CA ARG A 41 1.55 -7.25 6.87
C ARG A 41 2.52 -8.42 6.68
N ASP A 42 2.83 -9.14 7.75
CA ASP A 42 3.76 -10.28 7.70
C ASP A 42 3.19 -11.42 6.83
N VAL A 43 1.87 -11.64 6.86
CA VAL A 43 1.22 -12.59 5.94
C VAL A 43 1.26 -12.11 4.49
N VAL A 44 0.99 -10.83 4.23
CA VAL A 44 1.07 -10.26 2.88
C VAL A 44 2.49 -10.40 2.33
N ALA A 45 3.51 -10.04 3.11
CA ALA A 45 4.91 -10.19 2.75
C ALA A 45 5.26 -11.65 2.42
N LYS A 46 4.81 -12.59 3.26
CA LYS A 46 5.01 -14.03 3.03
C LYS A 46 4.31 -14.52 1.76
N ALA A 47 3.06 -14.13 1.54
CA ALA A 47 2.29 -14.53 0.37
C ALA A 47 2.89 -13.96 -0.92
N ILE A 48 3.42 -12.73 -0.88
CA ILE A 48 4.17 -12.12 -1.97
C ILE A 48 5.42 -12.93 -2.29
N LEU A 49 6.21 -13.29 -1.26
CA LEU A 49 7.43 -14.06 -1.42
C LEU A 49 7.17 -15.47 -1.99
N GLU A 50 6.08 -16.10 -1.56
CA GLU A 50 5.70 -17.45 -2.00
C GLU A 50 4.86 -17.47 -3.28
N GLY A 51 4.43 -16.31 -3.80
CA GLY A 51 3.53 -16.20 -4.94
C GLY A 51 2.09 -16.68 -4.66
N LYS A 52 1.67 -16.74 -3.40
CA LYS A 52 0.39 -17.33 -2.95
C LYS A 52 -0.62 -16.28 -2.49
N MET A 53 -0.98 -15.35 -3.38
CA MET A 53 -1.88 -14.23 -3.04
C MET A 53 -3.25 -14.68 -2.50
N LYS A 54 -3.73 -15.87 -2.90
CA LYS A 54 -4.99 -16.44 -2.39
C LYS A 54 -4.98 -16.71 -0.88
N GLU A 55 -3.82 -16.92 -0.27
CA GLU A 55 -3.69 -17.16 1.16
C GLU A 55 -3.92 -15.89 2.00
N ILE A 56 -3.74 -14.70 1.40
CA ILE A 56 -3.92 -13.41 2.07
C ILE A 56 -5.35 -13.28 2.58
N ASP A 57 -6.35 -13.60 1.76
CA ASP A 57 -7.77 -13.49 2.12
C ASP A 57 -8.14 -14.42 3.28
N CYS A 58 -7.65 -15.66 3.25
CA CYS A 58 -7.88 -16.66 4.29
C CYS A 58 -7.28 -16.22 5.63
N ALA A 59 -6.03 -15.78 5.61
CA ALA A 59 -5.34 -15.32 6.81
C ALA A 59 -5.94 -14.03 7.38
N CYS A 60 -6.31 -13.09 6.51
CA CYS A 60 -7.02 -11.90 6.92
C CYS A 60 -8.31 -12.28 7.64
N LYS A 61 -9.13 -13.19 7.09
CA LYS A 61 -10.37 -13.66 7.75
C LYS A 61 -10.15 -14.36 9.09
N GLY A 62 -9.01 -15.02 9.28
CA GLY A 62 -8.62 -15.65 10.54
C GLY A 62 -8.27 -14.66 11.66
N SER A 63 -8.04 -13.39 11.33
CA SER A 63 -7.75 -12.35 12.33
C SER A 63 -8.99 -11.98 13.17
N THR A 64 -8.77 -11.70 14.45
CA THR A 64 -9.80 -11.29 15.42
C THR A 64 -10.28 -9.84 15.21
N CYS A 65 -9.60 -9.07 14.36
CA CYS A 65 -9.91 -7.66 14.15
C CYS A 65 -11.23 -7.45 13.35
N PRO A 66 -12.00 -6.38 13.62
CA PRO A 66 -13.18 -6.03 12.86
C PRO A 66 -12.94 -5.92 11.34
N ASN A 67 -13.95 -6.23 10.54
CA ASN A 67 -13.84 -6.25 9.07
C ASN A 67 -13.27 -4.96 8.47
N ASN A 68 -13.72 -3.79 8.95
CA ASN A 68 -13.22 -2.50 8.48
C ASN A 68 -11.73 -2.28 8.79
N LYS A 69 -11.27 -2.67 9.99
CA LYS A 69 -9.85 -2.60 10.35
C LYS A 69 -9.01 -3.56 9.51
N ARG A 70 -9.52 -4.76 9.25
CA ARG A 70 -8.87 -5.75 8.39
C ARG A 70 -8.65 -5.22 6.97
N THR A 71 -9.67 -4.63 6.37
CA THR A 71 -9.57 -3.98 5.05
C THR A 71 -8.54 -2.85 5.07
N MET A 72 -8.58 -1.99 6.09
CA MET A 72 -7.61 -0.90 6.26
C MET A 72 -6.18 -1.43 6.37
N TYR A 73 -5.94 -2.42 7.24
CA TYR A 73 -4.61 -3.02 7.43
C TYR A 73 -4.10 -3.71 6.16
N LEU A 74 -4.98 -4.35 5.39
CA LEU A 74 -4.62 -4.93 4.09
C LEU A 74 -4.17 -3.84 3.11
N LEU A 75 -4.86 -2.70 3.04
CA LEU A 75 -4.44 -1.57 2.19
C LEU A 75 -3.06 -1.02 2.60
N LEU A 76 -2.83 -0.83 3.91
CA LEU A 76 -1.55 -0.36 4.43
C LEU A 76 -0.42 -1.37 4.18
N ALA A 77 -0.71 -2.67 4.28
CA ALA A 77 0.23 -3.74 3.98
C ALA A 77 0.58 -3.80 2.49
N LEU A 78 -0.41 -3.65 1.60
CA LEU A 78 -0.16 -3.58 0.15
C LEU A 78 0.71 -2.38 -0.21
N PHE A 79 0.46 -1.20 0.37
CA PHE A 79 1.35 -0.06 0.18
C PHE A 79 2.78 -0.37 0.65
N ARG A 80 2.91 -0.95 1.85
CA ARG A 80 4.21 -1.21 2.48
C ARG A 80 5.03 -2.25 1.74
N GLU A 81 4.42 -3.35 1.33
CA GLU A 81 5.11 -4.50 0.73
C GLU A 81 5.20 -4.42 -0.79
N VAL A 82 4.31 -3.67 -1.46
CA VAL A 82 4.27 -3.55 -2.92
C VAL A 82 4.66 -2.14 -3.38
N THR A 83 3.90 -1.12 -2.98
CA THR A 83 4.12 0.25 -3.50
C THR A 83 5.49 0.80 -3.10
N CYS A 84 6.00 0.50 -1.91
CA CYS A 84 7.33 0.93 -1.49
C CYS A 84 8.48 0.28 -2.28
N LEU A 85 8.26 -0.83 -3.00
CA LEU A 85 9.28 -1.43 -3.88
C LEU A 85 9.68 -0.48 -5.02
N TYR A 86 8.76 0.38 -5.47
CA TYR A 86 9.03 1.39 -6.50
C TYR A 86 10.01 2.48 -6.05
N ARG A 87 10.30 2.58 -4.74
CA ARG A 87 11.31 3.51 -4.23
C ARG A 87 12.73 3.05 -4.54
N ALA A 88 12.93 1.76 -4.75
CA ALA A 88 14.25 1.20 -5.01
C ALA A 88 14.85 1.83 -6.28
N ALA A 89 16.09 2.32 -6.19
CA ALA A 89 16.79 2.89 -7.33
C ALA A 89 17.05 1.86 -8.44
N ASN A 90 17.11 0.57 -8.09
CA ASN A 90 17.26 -0.53 -9.03
C ASN A 90 15.90 -0.96 -9.61
N PRO A 91 15.64 -0.75 -10.91
CA PRO A 91 14.37 -1.12 -11.53
C PRO A 91 14.07 -2.62 -11.51
N ASN A 92 15.09 -3.48 -11.37
CA ASN A 92 14.88 -4.94 -11.26
C ASN A 92 14.22 -5.35 -9.93
N LEU A 93 14.21 -4.46 -8.94
CA LEU A 93 13.48 -4.65 -7.69
C LEU A 93 12.03 -4.16 -7.77
N HIS A 94 11.64 -3.52 -8.88
CA HIS A 94 10.26 -3.10 -9.08
C HIS A 94 9.37 -4.31 -9.42
N PRO A 95 8.08 -4.27 -9.02
CA PRO A 95 7.10 -5.27 -9.39
C PRO A 95 7.09 -5.56 -10.89
N ASN A 96 7.34 -6.82 -11.27
CA ASN A 96 7.27 -7.26 -12.67
C ASN A 96 5.80 -7.44 -13.12
N SER A 97 5.58 -7.60 -14.43
CA SER A 97 4.22 -7.67 -14.99
C SER A 97 3.41 -8.87 -14.52
N GLU A 98 4.03 -10.04 -14.37
CA GLU A 98 3.36 -11.26 -13.92
C GLU A 98 2.90 -11.13 -12.46
N PHE A 99 3.78 -10.60 -11.62
CA PHE A 99 3.49 -10.31 -10.22
C PHE A 99 2.38 -9.27 -10.06
N CYS A 100 2.43 -8.18 -10.85
CA CYS A 100 1.36 -7.18 -10.89
C CYS A 100 0.02 -7.80 -11.29
N GLN A 101 -0.01 -8.68 -12.29
CA GLN A 101 -1.24 -9.35 -12.72
C GLN A 101 -1.80 -10.25 -11.61
N ALA A 102 -0.96 -11.00 -10.91
CA ALA A 102 -1.40 -11.83 -9.79
C ALA A 102 -2.02 -11.01 -8.64
N LEU A 103 -1.48 -9.82 -8.38
CA LEU A 103 -2.04 -8.88 -7.41
C LEU A 103 -3.38 -8.30 -7.87
N VAL A 104 -3.51 -7.94 -9.16
CA VAL A 104 -4.77 -7.46 -9.75
C VAL A 104 -5.86 -8.53 -9.62
N ASP A 105 -5.55 -9.78 -9.98
CA ASP A 105 -6.50 -10.90 -9.90
C ASP A 105 -6.92 -11.15 -8.43
N PHE A 106 -5.98 -11.08 -7.50
CA PHE A 106 -6.26 -11.15 -6.07
C PHE A 106 -7.19 -10.02 -5.61
N ILE A 107 -6.89 -8.77 -5.94
CA ILE A 107 -7.70 -7.60 -5.52
C ILE A 107 -9.12 -7.70 -6.06
N GLN A 108 -9.27 -8.11 -7.32
CA GLN A 108 -10.58 -8.27 -7.95
C GLN A 108 -11.41 -9.39 -7.31
N THR A 109 -10.78 -10.50 -6.93
CA THR A 109 -11.45 -11.65 -6.31
C THR A 109 -11.53 -11.59 -4.79
N SER A 110 -10.81 -10.67 -4.15
CA SER A 110 -10.77 -10.52 -2.69
C SER A 110 -12.15 -10.22 -2.14
N THR A 111 -12.47 -10.95 -1.07
CA THR A 111 -13.67 -10.77 -0.26
C THR A 111 -13.43 -9.88 0.96
N VAL A 112 -12.15 -9.65 1.31
CA VAL A 112 -11.74 -8.69 2.36
C VAL A 112 -11.85 -7.25 1.84
N LEU A 113 -11.53 -7.04 0.56
CA LEU A 113 -11.73 -5.77 -0.15
C LEU A 113 -13.16 -5.70 -0.72
N ALA A 114 -14.17 -5.56 0.15
CA ALA A 114 -15.57 -5.76 -0.25
C ALA A 114 -16.17 -4.66 -1.15
N SER A 115 -15.71 -3.40 -1.07
CA SER A 115 -16.30 -2.29 -1.82
C SER A 115 -15.50 -1.98 -3.10
N GLN A 116 -16.20 -1.50 -4.13
CA GLN A 116 -15.59 -1.13 -5.40
C GLN A 116 -14.52 -0.03 -5.23
N ASN A 117 -14.83 1.03 -4.46
CA ASN A 117 -13.88 2.11 -4.19
C ASN A 117 -12.60 1.62 -3.47
N VAL A 118 -12.74 0.64 -2.58
CA VAL A 118 -11.60 0.03 -1.88
C VAL A 118 -10.75 -0.78 -2.86
N LYS A 119 -11.38 -1.53 -3.78
CA LYS A 119 -10.66 -2.28 -4.82
C LYS A 119 -9.93 -1.34 -5.78
N GLU A 120 -10.58 -0.28 -6.22
CA GLU A 120 -9.96 0.74 -7.08
C GLU A 120 -8.73 1.36 -6.42
N PHE A 121 -8.86 1.77 -5.15
CA PHE A 121 -7.72 2.28 -4.40
C PHE A 121 -6.60 1.25 -4.24
N ALA A 122 -6.92 -0.02 -3.99
CA ALA A 122 -5.93 -1.09 -3.91
C ALA A 122 -5.22 -1.34 -5.26
N LEU A 123 -5.94 -1.24 -6.38
CA LEU A 123 -5.36 -1.34 -7.72
C LEU A 123 -4.39 -0.18 -7.99
N ASP A 124 -4.76 1.04 -7.63
CA ASP A 124 -3.90 2.21 -7.77
C ASP A 124 -2.65 2.11 -6.86
N LEU A 125 -2.78 1.54 -5.66
CA LEU A 125 -1.66 1.25 -4.77
C LEU A 125 -0.65 0.29 -5.44
N VAL A 126 -1.10 -0.90 -5.87
CA VAL A 126 -0.18 -1.92 -6.40
C VAL A 126 0.42 -1.54 -7.74
N ALA A 127 -0.28 -0.71 -8.53
CA ALA A 127 0.23 -0.18 -9.79
C ALA A 127 1.07 1.09 -9.61
N ASN A 128 1.16 1.63 -8.38
CA ASN A 128 1.78 2.92 -8.07
C ASN A 128 1.23 4.06 -8.95
N ARG A 129 -0.10 4.11 -9.12
CA ARG A 129 -0.83 5.08 -9.96
C ARG A 129 -1.63 6.05 -9.11
N LEU A 130 -1.00 6.63 -8.09
CA LEU A 130 -1.66 7.46 -7.08
C LEU A 130 -1.57 8.97 -7.38
N GLY A 131 -1.20 9.33 -8.62
CA GLY A 131 -1.01 10.71 -9.05
C GLY A 131 0.10 11.41 -8.24
N PRO A 132 -0.19 12.52 -7.52
CA PRO A 132 0.80 13.21 -6.68
C PRO A 132 1.41 12.34 -5.56
N LEU A 133 0.72 11.25 -5.18
CA LEU A 133 1.17 10.31 -4.16
C LEU A 133 2.01 9.15 -4.73
N THR A 134 2.36 9.21 -6.02
CA THR A 134 3.19 8.17 -6.65
C THR A 134 4.53 8.09 -5.93
N VAL A 135 4.89 6.88 -5.47
CA VAL A 135 6.19 6.63 -4.85
C VAL A 135 7.26 6.66 -5.94
N GLN A 136 8.25 7.52 -5.78
CA GLN A 136 9.32 7.73 -6.75
C GLN A 136 10.68 7.43 -6.12
N THR A 137 11.64 7.05 -6.96
CA THR A 137 13.03 6.89 -6.57
C THR A 137 13.62 8.25 -6.17
N GLY A 138 14.38 8.30 -5.08
CA GLY A 138 15.02 9.54 -4.61
C GLY A 138 14.08 10.58 -3.98
N ALA A 139 12.84 10.24 -3.67
CA ALA A 139 11.94 11.12 -2.92
C ALA A 139 12.54 11.49 -1.56
N SER A 140 12.36 12.75 -1.14
CA SER A 140 12.85 13.18 0.17
C SER A 140 12.13 12.47 1.31
N GLY A 141 12.76 12.44 2.50
CA GLY A 141 12.14 11.89 3.70
C GLY A 141 10.80 12.57 4.03
N ALA A 142 10.71 13.89 3.88
CA ALA A 142 9.48 14.64 4.14
C ALA A 142 8.35 14.27 3.17
N GLN A 143 8.67 14.17 1.87
CA GLN A 143 7.70 13.72 0.86
C GLN A 143 7.21 12.30 1.15
N SER A 144 8.11 11.39 1.53
CA SER A 144 7.74 10.01 1.86
C SER A 144 6.77 9.95 3.05
N VAL A 145 7.00 10.75 4.09
CA VAL A 145 6.09 10.84 5.25
C VAL A 145 4.73 11.42 4.85
N VAL A 146 4.68 12.45 4.02
CA VAL A 146 3.41 13.02 3.53
C VAL A 146 2.62 11.98 2.74
N VAL A 147 3.30 11.21 1.89
CA VAL A 147 2.67 10.11 1.14
C VAL A 147 2.11 9.07 2.10
N GLU A 148 2.90 8.60 3.07
CA GLU A 148 2.45 7.62 4.07
C GLU A 148 1.23 8.10 4.87
N LEU A 149 1.23 9.35 5.31
CA LEU A 149 0.09 9.94 6.02
C LEU A 149 -1.15 10.04 5.13
N ALA A 150 -0.99 10.41 3.87
CA ALA A 150 -2.09 10.51 2.92
C ALA A 150 -2.69 9.13 2.58
N ILE A 151 -1.85 8.10 2.46
CA ILE A 151 -2.31 6.71 2.27
C ILE A 151 -3.05 6.20 3.51
N HIS A 152 -2.51 6.46 4.71
CA HIS A 152 -3.19 6.12 5.95
C HIS A 152 -4.57 6.79 6.07
N LEU A 153 -4.63 8.10 5.82
CA LEU A 153 -5.88 8.84 5.84
C LEU A 153 -6.88 8.29 4.80
N SER A 154 -6.43 8.01 3.59
CA SER A 154 -7.27 7.44 2.53
C SER A 154 -7.84 6.08 2.95
N ALA A 155 -7.03 5.20 3.52
CA ALA A 155 -7.47 3.90 4.03
C ALA A 155 -8.50 4.04 5.17
N VAL A 156 -8.28 4.97 6.11
CA VAL A 156 -9.21 5.27 7.20
C VAL A 156 -10.55 5.80 6.65
N LEU A 157 -10.52 6.71 5.67
CA LEU A 157 -11.73 7.29 5.11
C LEU A 157 -12.54 6.29 4.27
N LEU A 158 -11.86 5.41 3.53
CA LEU A 158 -12.51 4.38 2.71
C LEU A 158 -13.09 3.24 3.56
N CYS A 159 -12.44 2.87 4.66
CA CYS A 159 -12.85 1.74 5.50
C CYS A 159 -13.68 2.16 6.71
N GLY A 160 -13.61 3.43 7.12
CA GLY A 160 -14.27 3.96 8.30
C GLY A 160 -15.78 4.02 8.17
N ASN A 161 -16.49 3.57 9.19
CA ASN A 161 -17.96 3.62 9.30
C ASN A 161 -18.43 4.48 10.49
N GLN A 162 -17.52 5.24 11.10
CA GLN A 162 -17.83 6.10 12.25
C GLN A 162 -18.47 7.42 11.79
N SER A 163 -19.48 7.89 12.52
CA SER A 163 -20.18 9.14 12.21
C SER A 163 -19.26 10.37 12.20
N LEU A 164 -18.20 10.35 13.02
CA LEU A 164 -17.18 11.40 13.07
C LEU A 164 -16.37 11.53 11.77
N LEU A 165 -16.30 10.47 10.96
CA LEU A 165 -15.57 10.48 9.69
C LEU A 165 -16.43 11.01 8.53
N ILE A 166 -17.75 11.10 8.69
CA ILE A 166 -18.66 11.55 7.63
C ILE A 166 -18.27 12.93 7.05
N PRO A 167 -17.92 13.94 7.84
CA PRO A 167 -17.47 15.22 7.30
C PRO A 167 -16.19 15.08 6.47
N LEU A 168 -15.20 14.34 6.96
CA LEU A 168 -13.93 14.11 6.25
C LEU A 168 -14.13 13.28 4.99
N GLN A 169 -15.01 12.29 5.01
CA GLN A 169 -15.39 11.49 3.84
C GLN A 169 -16.09 12.34 2.78
N LYS A 170 -16.97 13.26 3.19
CA LYS A 170 -17.59 14.21 2.26
C LYS A 170 -16.55 15.13 1.64
N LEU A 171 -15.57 15.60 2.42
CA LEU A 171 -14.49 16.44 1.92
C LEU A 171 -13.61 15.68 0.91
N ALA A 172 -13.27 14.43 1.26
CA ALA A 172 -12.35 13.60 0.50
C ALA A 172 -12.97 12.83 -0.67
N LEU A 173 -14.29 12.67 -0.75
CA LEU A 173 -14.93 11.91 -1.81
C LEU A 173 -15.90 12.76 -2.64
N PHE A 174 -16.43 13.84 -2.06
CA PHE A 174 -17.42 14.71 -2.68
C PHE A 174 -17.13 16.20 -2.44
N PRO A 175 -15.95 16.70 -2.87
CA PRO A 175 -15.53 18.08 -2.60
C PRO A 175 -16.55 19.12 -3.12
N THR A 176 -17.27 18.81 -4.21
CA THR A 176 -18.32 19.68 -4.78
C THR A 176 -19.57 19.81 -3.90
N LYS A 177 -19.85 18.85 -3.01
CA LYS A 177 -21.01 18.89 -2.09
C LYS A 177 -20.77 19.77 -0.86
N MET A 178 -19.57 20.33 -0.70
CA MET A 178 -19.22 21.33 0.31
C MET A 178 -18.83 22.68 -0.31
N GLN A 179 -19.43 23.06 -1.46
CA GLN A 179 -19.14 24.37 -2.04
C GLN A 179 -19.66 25.52 -1.18
N VAL A 180 -18.72 26.25 -0.57
CA VAL A 180 -18.57 27.67 -0.90
C VAL A 180 -17.76 27.72 -2.20
N ARG A 181 -18.41 28.18 -3.29
CA ARG A 181 -17.91 28.42 -4.67
C ARG A 181 -16.41 28.11 -4.96
N SER A 182 -16.15 26.95 -5.56
CA SER A 182 -15.26 26.81 -6.73
C SER A 182 -15.49 25.46 -7.43
N PRO A 183 -15.28 25.34 -8.75
CA PRO A 183 -15.67 24.16 -9.52
C PRO A 183 -14.48 23.20 -9.70
N VAL A 184 -14.47 22.03 -9.05
CA VAL A 184 -13.51 20.96 -9.41
C VAL A 184 -14.12 19.56 -9.23
N CYS A 185 -13.98 18.72 -10.27
CA CYS A 185 -14.55 17.38 -10.43
C CYS A 185 -13.61 16.23 -9.95
N SER A 186 -14.23 15.11 -9.57
CA SER A 186 -13.68 13.73 -9.35
C SER A 186 -12.75 13.49 -8.15
N LEU A 187 -12.65 12.21 -7.73
CA LEU A 187 -11.90 11.70 -6.56
C LEU A 187 -10.41 12.13 -6.58
N GLN A 188 -9.84 12.34 -7.77
CA GLN A 188 -8.50 12.90 -7.97
C GLN A 188 -8.35 14.29 -7.32
N SER A 189 -9.43 15.07 -7.30
CA SER A 189 -9.45 16.43 -6.77
C SER A 189 -9.47 16.49 -5.25
N ALA A 190 -9.87 15.42 -4.56
CA ALA A 190 -9.84 15.37 -3.11
C ALA A 190 -8.45 15.07 -2.56
N VAL A 191 -7.69 14.20 -3.24
CA VAL A 191 -6.25 14.05 -3.00
C VAL A 191 -5.56 15.39 -3.30
N ASN A 192 -5.91 16.06 -4.40
CA ASN A 192 -5.37 17.40 -4.71
C ASN A 192 -5.79 18.50 -3.70
N LEU A 193 -6.96 18.41 -3.06
CA LEU A 193 -7.41 19.35 -2.02
C LEU A 193 -6.65 19.18 -0.70
N LEU A 194 -6.27 17.94 -0.36
CA LEU A 194 -5.32 17.70 0.73
C LEU A 194 -3.94 18.31 0.39
N PHE A 195 -3.54 18.31 -0.88
CA PHE A 195 -2.28 18.92 -1.34
C PHE A 195 -2.31 20.45 -1.45
N PHE A 196 -3.41 21.09 -1.87
CA PHE A 196 -3.49 22.56 -1.92
C PHE A 196 -3.28 23.20 -0.53
N SER A 197 -3.64 22.48 0.54
CA SER A 197 -3.34 22.89 1.92
C SER A 197 -1.90 22.60 2.38
N ILE A 198 -1.20 21.64 1.76
CA ILE A 198 0.18 21.26 2.12
C ILE A 198 1.20 22.10 1.34
N ASP A 199 0.93 22.42 0.07
CA ASP A 199 1.77 23.33 -0.74
C ASP A 199 1.83 24.74 -0.15
N HIS A 200 0.80 25.16 0.60
CA HIS A 200 0.77 26.42 1.35
C HIS A 200 1.44 26.35 2.73
N LEU A 201 1.90 25.18 3.19
CA LEU A 201 2.56 24.99 4.48
C LEU A 201 4.08 24.74 4.37
N ILE A 202 4.60 24.62 3.14
CA ILE A 202 6.04 24.42 2.85
C ILE A 202 6.57 25.53 1.92
N ILE A 203 6.12 26.77 2.12
CA ILE A 203 6.80 27.99 1.67
C ILE A 203 6.81 28.99 2.83
#